data_AF-A0A369QEF1-F1
#
_entry.id   AF-A0A369QEF1-F1
#
_cell.length_a   1.000
_cell.length_b   1.000
_cell.length_c   1.000
_cell.angle_alpha   90.00
_cell.angle_beta   90.00
_cell.angle_gamma   90.00
#
_symmetry.space_group_name_H-M   'P 1'
#
loop_
_entity.id
_entity.type
_entity.pdbx_description
1 polymer ?
#
loop_
_entity_poly.entity_id
_entity_poly.type
_entity_poly.pdbx_seq_one_letter_code
_entity_poly.pdbx_strand_id
1 'polypeptide(L)'
;MHVPPYPPFMKTKLLFSIALLSLFTTACETEENVEPKEVASLESGIESLSYITSADRSRDNLYAEERIEPSLSGLFPRQSYASYAFGSTNSLARSGSRSTRFELRKEGSAIRSEVYWKDHTPINGWYGMSMYMPSSSWITDDRSGCWDIITQFHGTPDSGEGARVPPSL
;
A
#
# COMPACT_ATOMS: atom_id res chain seq x y z
N MET A 1 46.15 38.57 58.16
CA MET A 1 46.09 37.22 57.56
C MET A 1 44.86 36.51 58.13
N HIS A 2 43.74 36.57 57.42
CA HIS A 2 42.54 35.80 57.77
C HIS A 2 41.71 35.63 56.49
N VAL A 3 41.64 34.41 55.97
CA VAL A 3 40.81 34.05 54.81
C VAL A 3 39.61 33.27 55.35
N PRO A 4 38.37 33.76 55.18
CA PRO A 4 37.18 32.98 55.50
C PRO A 4 36.82 32.03 54.34
N PRO A 5 36.10 30.92 54.64
CA PRO A 5 35.88 29.81 53.71
C PRO A 5 34.71 30.06 52.75
N TYR A 6 34.82 29.53 51.53
CA TYR A 6 33.71 29.51 50.55
C TYR A 6 32.62 28.52 50.98
N PRO A 7 31.32 28.90 50.97
CA PRO A 7 30.24 27.98 51.27
C PRO A 7 29.90 27.09 50.06
N PRO A 8 29.48 25.83 50.28
CA PRO A 8 29.30 24.83 49.23
C PRO A 8 27.86 24.83 48.72
N PHE A 9 27.50 25.67 47.75
CA PHE A 9 26.09 25.73 47.32
C PHE A 9 25.86 26.03 45.84
N MET A 10 26.50 25.26 44.94
CA MET A 10 26.10 25.26 43.50
C MET A 10 26.13 23.89 42.81
N LYS A 11 26.30 22.77 43.53
CA LYS A 11 26.44 21.44 42.88
C LYS A 11 25.13 20.85 42.38
N THR A 12 24.03 20.98 43.12
CA THR A 12 22.73 20.39 42.74
C THR A 12 22.05 21.11 41.58
N LYS A 13 22.16 22.45 41.51
CA LYS A 13 21.64 23.22 40.36
C LYS A 13 22.42 22.92 39.08
N LEU A 14 23.75 22.78 39.18
CA LEU A 14 24.61 22.40 38.06
C LEU A 14 24.25 21.00 37.54
N LEU A 15 24.05 20.02 38.43
CA LEU A 15 23.69 18.66 38.05
C LEU A 15 22.32 18.59 37.37
N PHE A 16 21.34 19.38 37.83
CA PHE A 16 20.02 19.45 37.20
C PHE A 16 20.09 20.12 35.82
N SER A 17 20.88 21.18 35.67
CA SER A 17 21.12 21.83 34.37
C SER A 17 21.82 20.90 33.37
N ILE A 18 22.78 20.10 33.81
CA ILE A 18 23.47 19.13 32.94
C ILE A 18 22.53 18.01 32.50
N ALA A 19 21.69 17.48 33.41
CA ALA A 19 20.71 16.44 33.08
C ALA A 19 19.62 16.93 32.10
N LEU A 20 19.17 18.18 32.24
CA LEU A 20 18.21 18.77 31.31
C LEU A 20 18.84 19.00 29.92
N LEU A 21 20.12 19.39 29.87
CA LEU A 21 20.84 19.60 28.61
C LEU A 21 21.05 18.29 27.83
N SER A 22 21.25 17.16 28.51
CA SER A 22 21.38 15.84 27.87
C SER A 22 20.09 15.28 27.26
N LEU A 23 18.91 15.72 27.72
CA LEU A 23 17.62 15.27 27.16
C LEU A 23 17.29 15.96 25.81
N PHE A 24 17.86 17.13 25.54
CA PHE A 24 17.67 17.82 24.26
C PHE A 24 18.62 17.35 23.15
N THR A 25 19.71 16.64 23.50
CA THR A 25 20.66 16.13 22.51
C THR A 25 20.28 14.76 21.93
N THR A 26 19.35 14.02 22.56
CA THR A 26 18.90 12.70 22.05
C THR A 26 17.55 12.75 21.31
N ALA A 27 16.87 13.90 21.27
CA ALA A 27 15.62 14.09 20.54
C ALA A 27 15.83 14.71 19.13
N CYS A 28 17.08 14.89 18.73
CA CYS A 28 17.45 15.45 17.43
C CYS A 28 18.43 14.51 16.69
N GLU A 29 18.21 13.20 16.77
CA GLU A 29 18.38 12.41 15.55
C GLU A 29 17.27 12.88 14.62
N THR A 30 17.56 13.96 13.91
CA THR A 30 16.90 14.21 12.64
C THR A 30 17.32 13.02 11.81
N GLU A 31 16.46 12.02 11.71
CA GLU A 31 16.52 11.07 10.61
C GLU A 31 16.50 11.98 9.38
N GLU A 32 17.69 12.25 8.84
CA GLU A 32 17.84 12.94 7.59
C GLU A 32 17.06 12.04 6.64
N ASN A 33 15.85 12.47 6.29
CA ASN A 33 15.13 11.91 5.16
C ASN A 33 15.96 12.29 3.95
N VAL A 34 17.08 11.57 3.79
CA VAL A 34 17.82 11.48 2.56
C VAL A 34 16.84 10.81 1.65
N GLU A 35 16.09 11.61 0.90
CA GLU A 35 15.50 11.11 -0.33
C GLU A 35 16.60 10.32 -1.02
N PRO A 36 16.39 9.02 -1.30
CA PRO A 36 17.41 8.20 -1.90
C PRO A 36 17.94 8.96 -3.11
N LYS A 37 19.24 9.22 -3.15
CA LYS A 37 19.89 10.03 -4.19
C LYS A 37 19.79 9.41 -5.59
N GLU A 38 19.03 8.33 -5.73
CA GLU A 38 18.69 7.63 -6.96
C GLU A 38 17.26 7.91 -7.46
N VAL A 39 16.38 8.61 -6.72
CA VAL A 39 15.02 8.89 -7.23
C VAL A 39 15.04 9.89 -8.40
N ALA A 40 15.98 10.84 -8.41
CA ALA A 40 16.16 11.79 -9.52
C ALA A 40 16.74 11.12 -10.79
N SER A 41 17.51 10.03 -10.66
CA SER A 41 17.92 9.20 -11.81
C SER A 41 16.85 8.21 -12.26
N LEU A 42 15.82 7.97 -11.43
CA LEU A 42 14.66 7.16 -11.77
C LEU A 42 13.58 7.95 -12.53
N GLU A 43 13.46 9.27 -12.30
CA GLU A 43 12.49 10.11 -13.02
C GLU A 43 12.76 10.15 -14.53
N SER A 44 14.03 10.24 -14.95
CA SER A 44 14.41 10.18 -16.36
C SER A 44 14.34 8.76 -16.97
N GLY A 45 14.24 7.72 -16.15
CA GLY A 45 14.02 6.34 -16.58
C GLY A 45 12.55 5.93 -16.69
N ILE A 46 11.64 6.69 -16.06
CA ILE A 46 10.20 6.39 -16.04
C ILE A 46 9.47 7.03 -17.22
N GLU A 47 9.91 8.19 -17.71
CA GLU A 47 9.34 8.82 -18.91
C GLU A 47 9.65 8.06 -20.21
N SER A 48 10.70 7.22 -20.22
CA SER A 48 11.02 6.31 -21.34
C SER A 48 10.33 4.93 -21.27
N LEU A 49 9.48 4.67 -20.27
CA LEU A 49 8.70 3.41 -20.19
C LEU A 49 7.38 3.48 -20.97
N SER A 50 7.37 4.24 -22.07
CA SER A 50 6.40 4.05 -23.15
C SER A 50 6.64 2.66 -23.76
N TYR A 51 5.69 1.75 -23.54
CA TYR A 51 5.80 0.30 -23.73
C TYR A 51 6.50 -0.44 -22.59
N ILE A 52 5.85 -0.48 -21.43
CA ILE A 52 5.80 -1.78 -20.77
C ILE A 52 4.60 -2.51 -21.40
N THR A 53 4.89 -3.63 -22.05
CA THR A 53 3.97 -4.72 -22.43
C THR A 53 4.38 -5.94 -21.63
N SER A 54 3.53 -6.59 -20.83
CA SER A 54 3.83 -7.95 -20.37
C SER A 54 3.30 -8.91 -21.43
N ALA A 55 4.09 -8.97 -22.48
CA ALA A 55 4.21 -10.10 -23.37
C ALA A 55 5.71 -10.44 -23.50
N ASP A 56 6.48 -10.21 -22.43
CA ASP A 56 7.92 -10.40 -22.46
C ASP A 56 8.22 -11.89 -22.23
N ARG A 57 8.33 -12.66 -23.32
CA ARG A 57 8.65 -14.11 -23.32
C ARG A 57 9.96 -14.44 -22.61
N SER A 58 10.74 -13.44 -22.20
CA SER A 58 12.02 -13.54 -21.51
C SER A 58 11.93 -13.58 -19.98
N ARG A 59 10.75 -13.30 -19.39
CA ARG A 59 10.56 -13.31 -17.93
C ARG A 59 10.15 -14.70 -17.43
N ASP A 60 11.14 -15.58 -17.27
CA ASP A 60 10.94 -16.97 -16.84
C ASP A 60 10.31 -17.12 -15.44
N ASN A 61 10.28 -16.05 -14.64
CA ASN A 61 9.75 -16.04 -13.28
C ASN A 61 8.37 -15.35 -13.13
N LEU A 62 7.73 -14.94 -14.23
CA LEU A 62 6.42 -14.30 -14.22
C LEU A 62 5.32 -15.34 -14.48
N TYR A 63 4.49 -15.60 -13.48
CA TYR A 63 3.35 -16.52 -13.63
C TYR A 63 2.20 -15.91 -14.41
N ALA A 64 1.83 -14.68 -14.05
CA ALA A 64 0.68 -13.99 -14.61
C ALA A 64 0.84 -12.49 -14.43
N GLU A 65 0.30 -11.73 -15.38
CA GLU A 65 0.20 -10.29 -15.26
C GLU A 65 -1.01 -9.80 -16.04
N GLU A 66 -1.73 -8.84 -15.48
CA GLU A 66 -2.88 -8.22 -16.13
C GLU A 66 -2.57 -6.77 -16.49
N ARG A 67 -2.78 -6.45 -17.77
CA ARG A 67 -2.75 -5.09 -18.30
C ARG A 67 -4.02 -4.89 -19.10
N ILE A 68 -4.77 -3.86 -18.76
CA ILE A 68 -6.15 -3.72 -19.24
C ILE A 68 -6.14 -3.07 -20.61
N GLU A 69 -5.75 -3.84 -21.62
CA GLU A 69 -5.50 -3.34 -22.97
C GLU A 69 -6.11 -4.29 -24.01
N PRO A 70 -7.30 -4.00 -24.57
CA PRO A 70 -8.25 -2.93 -24.24
C PRO A 70 -9.21 -3.30 -23.09
N SER A 71 -9.27 -4.56 -22.69
CA SER A 71 -10.21 -5.08 -21.70
C SER A 71 -9.53 -6.06 -20.78
N LEU A 72 -10.14 -6.34 -19.64
CA LEU A 72 -9.68 -7.36 -18.70
C LEU A 72 -9.52 -8.71 -19.41
N SER A 73 -8.37 -9.36 -19.27
CA SER A 73 -8.12 -10.66 -19.87
C SER A 73 -8.96 -11.76 -19.22
N GLY A 74 -9.23 -12.84 -19.96
CA GLY A 74 -9.94 -14.00 -19.43
C GLY A 74 -9.16 -14.81 -18.39
N LEU A 75 -7.87 -14.49 -18.18
CA LEU A 75 -7.06 -15.12 -17.13
C LEU A 75 -7.41 -14.60 -15.73
N PHE A 76 -7.99 -13.41 -15.67
CA PHE A 76 -8.39 -12.74 -14.44
C PHE A 76 -9.91 -12.52 -14.45
N PRO A 77 -10.73 -13.54 -14.16
CA PRO A 77 -12.17 -13.37 -14.17
C PRO A 77 -12.62 -12.33 -13.14
N ARG A 78 -13.77 -11.73 -13.43
CA ARG A 78 -14.40 -10.72 -12.58
C ARG A 78 -15.59 -11.31 -11.84
N GLN A 79 -15.69 -11.00 -10.55
CA GLN A 79 -16.87 -11.21 -9.73
C GLN A 79 -17.45 -9.85 -9.34
N SER A 80 -18.64 -9.49 -9.85
CA SER A 80 -19.28 -8.20 -9.58
C SER A 80 -20.79 -8.35 -9.44
N TYR A 81 -21.37 -7.67 -8.45
CA TYR A 81 -22.78 -7.79 -8.08
C TYR A 81 -23.65 -6.59 -8.50
N ALA A 82 -23.06 -5.59 -9.15
CA ALA A 82 -23.77 -4.46 -9.73
C ALA A 82 -23.05 -3.95 -10.98
N SER A 83 -23.79 -3.31 -11.89
CA SER A 83 -23.24 -2.80 -13.16
C SER A 83 -22.20 -1.70 -12.98
N TYR A 84 -22.31 -0.88 -11.93
CA TYR A 84 -21.34 0.17 -11.62
C TYR A 84 -20.13 -0.34 -10.86
N ALA A 85 -20.18 -1.56 -10.31
CA ALA A 85 -19.20 -2.02 -9.33
C ALA A 85 -17.83 -2.31 -9.95
N PHE A 86 -17.78 -2.49 -11.27
CA PHE A 86 -16.56 -2.67 -12.03
C PHE A 86 -16.65 -1.90 -13.34
N GLY A 87 -15.57 -1.21 -13.70
CA GLY A 87 -15.39 -0.65 -15.03
C GLY A 87 -13.91 -0.52 -15.39
N SER A 88 -13.64 -0.22 -16.65
CA SER A 88 -12.31 0.21 -17.11
C SER A 88 -12.33 1.72 -17.33
N THR A 89 -11.28 2.44 -16.95
CA THR A 89 -11.13 3.87 -17.22
C THR A 89 -9.80 4.17 -17.91
N ASN A 90 -9.80 5.18 -18.78
CA ASN A 90 -8.60 5.77 -19.38
C ASN A 90 -8.22 7.11 -18.72
N SER A 91 -8.99 7.57 -17.72
CA SER A 91 -8.74 8.83 -17.02
C SER A 91 -7.52 8.78 -16.12
N LEU A 92 -7.16 7.59 -15.66
CA LEU A 92 -6.03 7.34 -14.77
C LEU A 92 -5.52 5.93 -15.00
N ALA A 93 -4.24 5.80 -15.29
CA ALA A 93 -3.55 4.52 -15.39
C ALA A 93 -2.12 4.69 -14.89
N ARG A 94 -1.61 3.74 -14.08
CA ARG A 94 -0.19 3.75 -13.69
C ARG A 94 0.72 3.38 -14.86
N SER A 95 0.25 2.45 -15.70
CA SER A 95 0.97 1.96 -16.87
C SER A 95 -0.06 1.61 -17.94
N GLY A 96 0.28 1.80 -19.21
CA GLY A 96 -0.64 1.62 -20.33
C GLY A 96 -1.62 2.79 -20.49
N SER A 97 -2.74 2.51 -21.17
CA SER A 97 -3.81 3.44 -21.51
C SER A 97 -5.06 3.29 -20.64
N ARG A 98 -5.20 2.19 -19.86
CA ARG A 98 -6.37 1.96 -18.99
C ARG A 98 -6.04 1.35 -17.63
N SER A 99 -6.96 1.52 -16.70
CA SER A 99 -6.98 0.83 -15.40
C SER A 99 -8.37 0.27 -15.08
N THR A 100 -8.45 -0.62 -14.08
CA THR A 100 -9.73 -1.04 -13.51
C THR A 100 -10.16 -0.03 -12.45
N ARG A 101 -11.45 0.27 -12.48
CA ARG A 101 -12.17 0.97 -11.42
C ARG A 101 -13.09 -0.02 -10.71
N PHE A 102 -12.95 -0.09 -9.39
CA PHE A 102 -13.89 -0.76 -8.50
C PHE A 102 -14.70 0.31 -7.74
N GLU A 103 -16.00 0.08 -7.57
CA GLU A 103 -16.88 1.00 -6.85
C GLU A 103 -17.93 0.22 -6.04
N LEU A 104 -17.97 0.46 -4.73
CA LEU A 104 -19.12 0.08 -3.90
C LEU A 104 -19.83 1.36 -3.46
N ARG A 105 -21.16 1.32 -3.45
CA ARG A 105 -22.00 2.46 -3.06
C ARG A 105 -22.72 2.10 -1.77
N LYS A 106 -22.83 3.05 -0.86
CA LYS A 106 -23.56 2.89 0.41
C LYS A 106 -25.01 2.42 0.20
N GLU A 107 -25.70 3.05 -0.74
CA GLU A 107 -27.10 2.72 -1.09
C GLU A 107 -27.21 1.57 -2.10
N GLY A 108 -26.08 0.92 -2.42
CA GLY A 108 -26.00 -0.17 -3.37
C GLY A 108 -26.20 -1.53 -2.71
N SER A 109 -26.71 -2.50 -3.47
CA SER A 109 -26.83 -3.89 -3.01
C SER A 109 -25.54 -4.71 -3.19
N ALA A 110 -24.54 -4.16 -3.89
CA ALA A 110 -23.26 -4.83 -4.09
C ALA A 110 -22.38 -4.69 -2.84
N ILE A 111 -22.02 -5.83 -2.26
CA ILE A 111 -21.07 -5.93 -1.14
C ILE A 111 -19.67 -6.37 -1.59
N ARG A 112 -19.49 -6.64 -2.89
CA ARG A 112 -18.26 -7.18 -3.46
C ARG A 112 -18.08 -6.77 -4.92
N SER A 113 -16.85 -6.46 -5.30
CA SER A 113 -16.43 -6.32 -6.69
C SER A 113 -14.94 -6.67 -6.77
N GLU A 114 -14.63 -7.77 -7.43
CA GLU A 114 -13.32 -8.40 -7.39
C GLU A 114 -12.88 -8.85 -8.77
N VAL A 115 -11.57 -8.89 -8.95
CA VAL A 115 -10.89 -9.62 -10.01
C VAL A 115 -10.00 -10.62 -9.33
N TYR A 116 -10.00 -11.86 -9.79
CA TYR A 116 -9.23 -12.93 -9.18
C TYR A 116 -8.40 -13.70 -10.21
N TRP A 117 -7.29 -14.26 -9.76
CA TRP A 117 -6.53 -15.25 -10.52
C TRP A 117 -7.11 -16.64 -10.23
N LYS A 118 -7.47 -17.38 -11.26
CA LYS A 118 -8.19 -18.66 -11.11
C LYS A 118 -7.28 -19.85 -10.85
N ASP A 119 -6.00 -19.75 -11.21
CA ASP A 119 -5.08 -20.88 -11.12
C ASP A 119 -4.38 -20.90 -9.75
N HIS A 120 -3.80 -22.05 -9.40
CA HIS A 120 -3.09 -22.19 -8.13
C HIS A 120 -1.88 -21.26 -8.07
N THR A 121 -1.76 -20.57 -6.95
CA THR A 121 -0.56 -19.79 -6.63
C THR A 121 0.54 -20.70 -6.10
N PRO A 122 1.81 -20.45 -6.45
CA PRO A 122 2.93 -21.17 -5.85
C PRO A 122 3.00 -20.90 -4.34
N ILE A 123 3.55 -21.86 -3.58
CA ILE A 123 3.77 -21.71 -2.12
C ILE A 123 4.63 -20.48 -1.82
N ASN A 124 5.63 -20.22 -2.67
CA ASN A 124 6.50 -19.05 -2.59
C ASN A 124 6.33 -18.23 -3.87
N GLY A 125 5.82 -17.01 -3.75
CA GLY A 125 5.57 -16.13 -4.88
C GLY A 125 5.61 -14.66 -4.48
N TRP A 126 5.97 -13.82 -5.45
CA TRP A 126 5.91 -12.37 -5.31
C TRP A 126 4.66 -11.87 -6.02
N TYR A 127 3.89 -11.01 -5.33
CA TYR A 127 2.66 -10.43 -5.85
C TYR A 127 2.80 -8.91 -5.80
N GLY A 128 2.40 -8.25 -6.89
CA GLY A 128 2.44 -6.80 -7.00
C GLY A 128 1.15 -6.29 -7.60
N MET A 129 0.63 -5.21 -7.04
CA MET A 129 -0.45 -4.45 -7.64
C MET A 129 -0.21 -2.96 -7.46
N SER A 130 -0.93 -2.17 -8.25
CA SER A 130 -0.93 -0.72 -8.13
C SER A 130 -2.34 -0.22 -7.99
N MET A 131 -2.55 0.66 -7.03
CA MET A 131 -3.88 1.12 -6.67
C MET A 131 -3.84 2.63 -6.48
N TYR A 132 -4.92 3.27 -6.94
CA TYR A 132 -5.20 4.66 -6.68
C TYR A 132 -6.48 4.76 -5.85
N MET A 133 -6.39 5.45 -4.71
CA MET A 133 -7.52 5.70 -3.82
C MET A 133 -7.83 7.20 -3.82
N PRO A 134 -8.91 7.65 -4.48
CA PRO A 134 -9.26 9.07 -4.49
C PRO A 134 -9.75 9.51 -3.12
N SER A 135 -9.10 10.52 -2.53
CA SER A 135 -9.46 11.07 -1.21
C SER A 135 -10.90 11.58 -1.12
N SER A 136 -11.51 11.97 -2.25
CA SER A 136 -12.90 12.42 -2.30
C SER A 136 -13.93 11.29 -2.17
N SER A 137 -13.53 10.04 -2.42
CA SER A 137 -14.45 8.88 -2.46
C SER A 137 -14.06 7.78 -1.48
N TRP A 138 -12.83 7.78 -0.97
CA TRP A 138 -12.34 6.83 0.02
C TRP A 138 -12.20 7.54 1.36
N ILE A 139 -13.25 7.47 2.18
CA ILE A 139 -13.30 8.09 3.51
C ILE A 139 -12.93 7.02 4.53
N THR A 140 -11.74 7.11 5.11
CA THR A 140 -11.23 6.14 6.10
C THR A 140 -11.72 6.40 7.52
N ASP A 141 -12.19 7.61 7.81
CA ASP A 141 -12.17 8.14 9.18
C ASP A 141 -13.56 8.28 9.84
N ASP A 142 -14.67 8.05 9.12
CA ASP A 142 -16.00 8.44 9.59
C ASP A 142 -16.91 7.28 10.03
N ARG A 143 -16.50 6.02 9.89
CA ARG A 143 -17.34 4.86 10.29
C ARG A 143 -16.59 3.84 11.13
N SER A 144 -16.85 3.88 12.43
CA SER A 144 -16.53 2.77 13.34
C SER A 144 -17.17 1.48 12.82
N GLY A 145 -16.36 0.53 12.37
CA GLY A 145 -16.81 -0.80 11.94
C GLY A 145 -16.97 -1.00 10.43
N CYS A 146 -16.56 -0.04 9.59
CA CYS A 146 -16.46 -0.28 8.14
C CYS A 146 -15.01 -0.61 7.78
N TRP A 147 -14.77 -1.83 7.31
CA TRP A 147 -13.48 -2.25 6.75
C TRP A 147 -13.71 -2.75 5.33
N ASP A 148 -12.96 -2.19 4.39
CA ASP A 148 -12.94 -2.66 3.01
C ASP A 148 -11.73 -3.57 2.78
N ILE A 149 -11.97 -4.74 2.20
CA ILE A 149 -10.90 -5.65 1.78
C ILE A 149 -10.48 -5.28 0.36
N ILE A 150 -9.30 -4.68 0.23
CA ILE A 150 -8.74 -4.27 -1.06
C ILE A 150 -7.92 -5.36 -1.76
N THR A 151 -7.43 -6.36 -1.02
CA THR A 151 -6.64 -7.49 -1.52
C THR A 151 -6.74 -8.66 -0.56
N GLN A 152 -6.80 -9.88 -1.09
CA GLN A 152 -6.94 -11.09 -0.29
C GLN A 152 -6.42 -12.32 -1.04
N PHE A 153 -5.99 -13.33 -0.30
CA PHE A 153 -5.64 -14.66 -0.81
C PHE A 153 -6.67 -15.67 -0.29
N HIS A 154 -7.29 -16.42 -1.20
CA HIS A 154 -8.28 -17.44 -0.85
C HIS A 154 -7.68 -18.83 -0.89
N GLY A 155 -7.87 -19.58 0.20
CA GLY A 155 -7.68 -21.02 0.18
C GLY A 155 -8.83 -21.67 -0.57
N THR A 156 -8.52 -22.60 -1.47
CA THR A 156 -9.55 -23.45 -2.08
C THR A 156 -9.80 -24.63 -1.14
N PRO A 157 -11.05 -24.86 -0.68
CA PRO A 157 -11.35 -26.02 0.17
C PRO A 157 -11.14 -27.32 -0.59
N ASP A 158 -10.62 -28.33 0.10
CA ASP A 158 -10.55 -29.69 -0.45
C ASP A 158 -11.94 -30.33 -0.49
N SER A 159 -12.10 -31.36 -1.32
CA SER A 159 -13.35 -32.12 -1.41
C SER A 159 -13.70 -32.73 -0.05
N GLY A 160 -14.84 -32.32 0.52
CA GLY A 160 -15.31 -32.76 1.84
C GLY A 160 -15.04 -31.76 2.96
N GLU A 161 -14.27 -30.70 2.72
CA GLU A 161 -14.20 -29.55 3.61
C GLU A 161 -15.42 -28.64 3.44
N GLY A 162 -15.81 -27.95 4.51
CA GLY A 162 -16.80 -26.88 4.42
C GLY A 162 -16.31 -25.73 3.54
N ALA A 163 -17.23 -25.02 2.89
CA ALA A 163 -16.88 -23.86 2.08
C ALA A 163 -16.15 -22.81 2.95
N ARG A 164 -14.89 -22.53 2.61
CA ARG A 164 -14.17 -21.37 3.12
C ARG A 164 -14.62 -20.16 2.32
N VAL A 165 -15.77 -19.61 2.70
CA VAL A 165 -16.21 -18.33 2.15
C VAL A 165 -15.26 -17.25 2.67
N PRO A 166 -14.93 -16.22 1.86
CA PRO A 166 -14.36 -15.00 2.40
C PRO A 166 -15.24 -14.53 3.56
N PRO A 167 -14.72 -13.82 4.58
CA PRO A 167 -15.55 -13.29 5.65
C PRO A 167 -16.78 -12.62 5.04
N SER A 168 -17.96 -13.19 5.27
CA SER A 168 -19.21 -12.53 4.92
C SER A 168 -19.37 -11.40 5.92
N LEU A 169 -19.14 -10.17 5.47
CA LEU A 169 -19.64 -8.99 6.17
C LEU A 169 -21.17 -8.99 6.10
#